data_AF-S7SSR9-F1
#
_entry.id   AF-S7SSR9-F1
#
_cell.length_a   1.000
_cell.length_b   1.000
_cell.length_c   1.000
_cell.angle_alpha   90.00
_cell.angle_beta   90.00
_cell.angle_gamma   90.00
#
_symmetry.space_group_name_H-M   'P 1'
#
loop_
_entity.id
_entity.type
_entity.pdbx_description
1 polymer ?
#
loop_
_entity_poly.entity_id
_entity_poly.type
_entity_poly.pdbx_seq_one_letter_code
_entity_poly.pdbx_strand_id
1 'polypeptide(L)'
;MAALWSSIFGVESRTKACLLACLRPHGHRKQKSTMLVKKLAVNRHIFPLSFSIIENRLNRNGGWGMVRYWIYLLNDDVASHYRHRAEKIVELLREHQYAKAPLKAICRKQVEFITERLSFSRLELGLKQYFAGRVGKNLERNMFVLQNDSGEALLVVQKRRLLLVADSAPLAADIGRALARISPTFLAVDADFVDYYWLSAPRQGRKFA
;
A
#
# COMPACT_ATOMS: atom_id res chain seq x y z
N MET A 1 -10.75 -16.66 12.98
CA MET A 1 -10.30 -17.26 11.71
C MET A 1 -9.01 -18.08 11.87
N ALA A 2 -8.81 -18.77 13.01
CA ALA A 2 -7.69 -19.70 13.21
C ALA A 2 -7.91 -21.08 12.55
N ALA A 3 -9.15 -21.40 12.16
CA ALA A 3 -9.53 -22.74 11.71
C ALA A 3 -9.12 -23.07 10.26
N LEU A 4 -8.82 -22.09 9.40
CA LEU A 4 -8.53 -22.37 7.99
C LEU A 4 -7.04 -22.60 7.67
N TRP A 5 -6.13 -22.32 8.61
CA TRP A 5 -4.69 -22.62 8.47
C TRP A 5 -4.24 -23.85 9.28
N SER A 6 -5.14 -24.45 10.06
CA SER A 6 -4.88 -25.68 10.82
C SER A 6 -4.58 -26.89 9.91
N SER A 7 -5.03 -26.86 8.65
CA SER A 7 -4.78 -27.93 7.68
C SER A 7 -3.35 -27.95 7.14
N ILE A 8 -2.53 -26.91 7.38
CA ILE A 8 -1.12 -26.88 6.96
C ILE A 8 -0.17 -26.98 8.18
N PHE A 9 -0.59 -26.54 9.38
CA PHE A 9 0.35 -26.41 10.52
C PHE A 9 -0.14 -26.89 11.90
N GLY A 10 -1.24 -27.64 12.03
CA GLY A 10 -1.51 -28.47 13.21
C GLY A 10 -1.35 -27.80 14.59
N VAL A 11 -2.00 -26.65 14.84
CA VAL A 11 -2.06 -26.05 16.19
C VAL A 11 -3.46 -25.48 16.44
N GLU A 12 -4.12 -26.01 17.46
CA GLU A 12 -5.47 -25.69 17.89
C GLU A 12 -5.45 -24.70 19.07
N SER A 13 -6.31 -23.67 19.06
CA SER A 13 -7.14 -23.22 20.21
C SER A 13 -7.72 -21.79 20.08
N ARG A 14 -9.07 -21.73 20.04
CA ARG A 14 -10.01 -20.89 20.82
C ARG A 14 -9.55 -19.48 21.28
N THR A 15 -10.24 -18.39 20.93
CA THR A 15 -11.46 -17.92 21.62
C THR A 15 -12.14 -16.75 20.87
N LYS A 16 -13.46 -16.64 20.99
CA LYS A 16 -14.35 -15.60 20.45
C LYS A 16 -14.64 -14.51 21.50
N ALA A 17 -15.08 -13.35 20.98
CA ALA A 17 -16.02 -12.37 21.56
C ALA A 17 -15.47 -11.16 22.35
N CYS A 18 -15.80 -9.97 21.82
CA CYS A 18 -16.11 -8.65 22.44
C CYS A 18 -15.66 -7.55 21.46
N LEU A 19 -16.39 -6.48 21.14
CA LEU A 19 -17.60 -5.89 21.70
C LEU A 19 -18.14 -4.91 20.63
N LEU A 20 -19.44 -5.00 20.34
CA LEU A 20 -20.21 -4.08 19.49
C LEU A 20 -21.01 -3.19 20.45
N ALA A 21 -20.68 -1.89 20.52
CA ALA A 21 -21.44 -0.79 21.15
C ALA A 21 -20.53 0.46 21.07
N CYS A 22 -20.87 1.65 20.56
CA CYS A 22 -22.15 2.31 20.33
C CYS A 22 -22.05 3.20 19.06
N LEU A 23 -23.15 3.30 18.33
CA LEU A 23 -23.44 4.40 17.41
C LEU A 23 -24.53 5.28 18.05
N ARG A 24 -24.31 6.61 18.12
CA ARG A 24 -25.17 7.65 17.53
C ARG A 24 -24.64 9.08 17.83
N PRO A 25 -25.04 10.09 17.03
CA PRO A 25 -24.12 11.10 16.50
C PRO A 25 -24.44 12.53 16.97
N HIS A 26 -23.43 13.40 17.01
CA HIS A 26 -23.60 14.85 16.90
C HIS A 26 -22.31 15.52 16.41
N GLY A 27 -22.45 16.58 15.60
CA GLY A 27 -21.45 17.66 15.52
C GLY A 27 -20.41 17.53 14.42
N HIS A 28 -20.69 18.15 13.27
CA HIS A 28 -19.88 18.14 12.06
C HIS A 28 -18.49 18.82 12.17
N ARG A 29 -17.61 18.35 11.27
CA ARG A 29 -16.63 19.10 10.46
C ARG A 29 -15.16 19.23 10.87
N LYS A 30 -14.74 19.11 12.14
CA LYS A 30 -13.30 19.21 12.50
C LYS A 30 -12.61 17.91 12.97
N GLN A 31 -13.37 16.85 13.25
CA GLN A 31 -12.81 15.61 13.84
C GLN A 31 -12.25 14.59 12.84
N LYS A 32 -12.59 14.68 11.55
CA LYS A 32 -12.17 13.63 10.58
C LYS A 32 -10.71 13.79 10.12
N SER A 33 -10.22 15.02 9.89
CA SER A 33 -8.79 15.25 9.59
C SER A 33 -7.89 14.86 10.76
N THR A 34 -8.32 15.10 12.00
CA THR A 34 -7.58 14.70 13.20
C THR A 34 -7.55 13.18 13.40
N MET A 35 -8.59 12.45 12.99
CA MET A 35 -8.56 10.97 12.97
C MET A 35 -7.60 10.40 11.93
N LEU A 36 -7.52 11.00 10.73
CA LEU A 36 -6.61 10.56 9.67
C LEU A 36 -5.14 10.75 10.07
N VAL A 37 -4.83 11.91 10.67
CA VAL A 37 -3.50 12.24 11.20
C VAL A 37 -3.13 11.30 12.37
N LYS A 38 -4.07 10.97 13.26
CA LYS A 38 -3.85 10.01 14.35
C LYS A 38 -3.60 8.57 13.87
N LYS A 39 -4.26 8.12 12.80
CA LYS A 39 -4.02 6.78 12.19
C LYS A 39 -2.63 6.68 11.54
N LEU A 40 -2.20 7.76 10.89
CA LEU A 40 -0.86 7.91 10.36
C LEU A 40 0.19 7.93 11.49
N ALA A 41 -0.12 8.54 12.65
CA ALA A 41 0.78 8.61 13.80
C ALA A 41 1.21 7.25 14.37
N VAL A 42 0.46 6.17 14.15
CA VAL A 42 0.86 4.81 14.53
C VAL A 42 2.14 4.35 13.79
N ASN A 43 2.47 4.96 12.65
CA ASN A 43 3.71 4.71 11.90
C ASN A 43 4.80 5.80 12.12
N ARG A 44 4.62 6.77 13.04
CA ARG A 44 5.58 7.87 13.28
C ARG A 44 6.99 7.39 13.61
N HIS A 45 7.10 6.25 14.29
CA HIS A 45 8.40 5.67 14.68
C HIS A 45 9.18 5.05 13.51
N ILE A 46 8.56 4.90 12.34
CA ILE A 46 9.20 4.21 11.21
C ILE A 46 9.90 5.20 10.28
N PHE A 47 9.38 6.42 10.04
CA PHE A 47 10.10 7.49 9.31
C PHE A 47 9.51 8.91 9.59
N PRO A 48 10.10 9.74 10.45
CA PRO A 48 9.54 11.05 10.83
C PRO A 48 9.61 12.13 9.72
N LEU A 49 10.59 12.06 8.82
CA LEU A 49 10.82 13.09 7.79
C LEU A 49 9.88 12.97 6.59
N SER A 50 9.62 11.74 6.10
CA SER A 50 8.61 11.52 5.04
C SER A 50 7.19 11.74 5.57
N PHE A 51 6.96 11.45 6.85
CA PHE A 51 5.70 11.72 7.53
C PHE A 51 5.32 13.19 7.50
N SER A 52 6.27 14.08 7.83
CA SER A 52 6.04 15.53 7.87
C SER A 52 5.63 16.10 6.50
N ILE A 53 6.18 15.56 5.41
CA ILE A 53 5.79 15.96 4.04
C ILE A 53 4.38 15.50 3.73
N ILE A 54 4.06 14.25 4.06
CA ILE A 54 2.73 13.66 3.81
C ILE A 54 1.68 14.40 4.65
N GLU A 55 1.97 14.71 5.91
CA GLU A 55 1.10 15.46 6.81
C GLU A 55 0.88 16.91 6.32
N ASN A 56 1.96 17.59 5.91
CA ASN A 56 1.85 18.92 5.29
C ASN A 56 1.06 18.90 3.97
N ARG A 57 1.16 17.83 3.17
CA ARG A 57 0.39 17.68 1.94
C ARG A 57 -1.09 17.43 2.21
N LEU A 58 -1.40 16.53 3.16
CA LEU A 58 -2.77 16.27 3.61
C LEU A 58 -3.44 17.53 4.18
N ASN A 59 -2.68 18.36 4.90
CA ASN A 59 -3.17 19.63 5.42
C ASN A 59 -3.41 20.69 4.31
N ARG A 60 -2.57 20.76 3.28
CA ARG A 60 -2.73 21.72 2.17
C ARG A 60 -3.96 21.44 1.29
N ASN A 61 -4.24 20.17 0.99
CA ASN A 61 -5.28 19.79 0.03
C ASN A 61 -6.65 19.50 0.70
N GLY A 62 -6.81 19.81 1.99
CA GLY A 62 -8.07 19.58 2.71
C GLY A 62 -8.45 18.11 2.93
N GLY A 63 -7.63 17.15 2.48
CA GLY A 63 -7.78 15.71 2.72
C GLY A 63 -8.89 14.99 1.94
N TRP A 64 -9.76 15.70 1.21
CA TRP A 64 -10.83 15.10 0.41
C TRP A 64 -10.32 14.84 -1.02
N GLY A 65 -10.31 13.57 -1.44
CA GLY A 65 -9.91 13.16 -2.80
C GLY A 65 -8.51 12.56 -2.94
N MET A 66 -7.67 12.66 -1.91
CA MET A 66 -6.34 12.03 -1.93
C MET A 66 -6.45 10.50 -1.79
N VAL A 67 -5.78 9.81 -2.70
CA VAL A 67 -5.75 8.35 -2.76
C VAL A 67 -4.45 7.82 -2.16
N ARG A 68 -4.55 6.77 -1.34
CA ARG A 68 -3.39 6.21 -0.62
C ARG A 68 -3.35 4.69 -0.73
N TYR A 69 -2.25 4.17 -1.25
CA TYR A 69 -2.04 2.73 -1.38
C TYR A 69 -0.71 2.29 -0.77
N TRP A 70 -0.73 1.17 -0.07
CA TRP A 70 0.44 0.35 0.15
C TRP A 70 0.60 -0.58 -1.04
N ILE A 71 1.78 -0.60 -1.66
CA ILE A 71 2.04 -1.46 -2.82
C ILE A 71 3.18 -2.40 -2.47
N TYR A 72 2.95 -3.70 -2.65
CA TYR A 72 3.89 -4.76 -2.32
C TYR A 72 4.32 -5.47 -3.60
N LEU A 73 5.62 -5.75 -3.74
CA LEU A 73 6.13 -6.64 -4.78
C LEU A 73 6.15 -8.05 -4.20
N LEU A 74 5.38 -8.96 -4.78
CA LEU A 74 5.29 -10.34 -4.31
C LEU A 74 6.20 -11.24 -5.14
N ASN A 75 6.73 -12.28 -4.51
CA ASN A 75 7.45 -13.32 -5.24
C ASN A 75 6.55 -13.93 -6.31
N ASP A 76 7.11 -14.25 -7.47
CA ASP A 76 6.37 -14.75 -8.63
C ASP A 76 5.53 -16.00 -8.32
N ASP A 77 6.09 -16.97 -7.61
CA ASP A 77 5.38 -18.21 -7.22
C ASP A 77 4.17 -17.92 -6.33
N VAL A 78 4.34 -17.01 -5.37
CA VAL A 78 3.26 -16.61 -4.45
C VAL A 78 2.20 -15.83 -5.22
N ALA A 79 2.62 -14.90 -6.07
CA ALA A 79 1.70 -14.10 -6.88
C ALA A 79 0.86 -14.97 -7.81
N SER A 80 1.48 -15.98 -8.43
CA SER A 80 0.81 -16.98 -9.26
C SER A 80 -0.19 -17.80 -8.44
N HIS A 81 0.24 -18.40 -7.33
CA HIS A 81 -0.60 -19.29 -6.51
C HIS A 81 -1.81 -18.59 -5.86
N TYR A 82 -1.68 -17.30 -5.54
CA TYR A 82 -2.69 -16.49 -4.87
C TYR A 82 -3.36 -15.46 -5.79
N ARG A 83 -3.19 -15.56 -7.12
CA ARG A 83 -3.69 -14.55 -8.05
C ARG A 83 -5.20 -14.30 -7.95
N HIS A 84 -5.96 -15.36 -7.66
CA HIS A 84 -7.41 -15.36 -7.48
C HIS A 84 -7.84 -15.45 -6.00
N ARG A 85 -6.88 -15.44 -5.07
CA ARG A 85 -7.09 -15.56 -3.62
C ARG A 85 -6.30 -14.51 -2.84
N ALA A 86 -6.20 -13.31 -3.41
CA ALA A 86 -5.37 -12.24 -2.86
C ALA A 86 -5.89 -11.72 -1.51
N GLU A 87 -7.17 -11.94 -1.18
CA GLU A 87 -7.76 -11.67 0.14
C GLU A 87 -6.94 -12.27 1.28
N LYS A 88 -6.38 -13.48 1.09
CA LYS A 88 -5.56 -14.15 2.11
C LYS A 88 -4.24 -13.42 2.36
N ILE A 89 -3.65 -12.90 1.28
CA ILE A 89 -2.43 -12.10 1.39
C ILE A 89 -2.75 -10.77 2.08
N VAL A 90 -3.84 -10.13 1.69
CA VAL A 90 -4.26 -8.85 2.27
C VAL A 90 -4.61 -8.99 3.76
N GLU A 91 -5.20 -10.11 4.16
CA GLU A 91 -5.43 -10.45 5.57
C GLU A 91 -4.10 -10.55 6.33
N LEU A 92 -3.12 -11.31 5.83
CA LEU A 92 -1.78 -11.40 6.43
C LEU A 92 -1.10 -10.02 6.53
N LEU A 93 -1.22 -9.18 5.49
CA LEU A 93 -0.66 -7.82 5.49
C LEU A 93 -1.34 -6.94 6.54
N ARG A 94 -2.66 -7.06 6.70
CA ARG A 94 -3.45 -6.35 7.70
C ARG A 94 -3.07 -6.80 9.11
N GLU A 95 -2.99 -8.10 9.34
CA GLU A 95 -2.53 -8.67 10.61
C GLU A 95 -1.10 -8.22 10.92
N HIS A 96 -0.18 -8.31 9.95
CA HIS A 96 1.17 -7.80 10.12
C HIS A 96 1.17 -6.32 10.52
N GLN A 97 0.27 -5.48 9.99
CA GLN A 97 0.20 -4.06 10.37
C GLN A 97 -0.22 -3.85 11.82
N TYR A 98 -1.27 -4.53 12.28
CA TYR A 98 -1.90 -4.29 13.58
C TYR A 98 -1.52 -5.27 14.69
N ALA A 99 -0.80 -6.35 14.38
CA ALA A 99 -0.41 -7.36 15.35
C ALA A 99 0.49 -6.77 16.46
N LYS A 100 0.24 -7.22 17.68
CA LYS A 100 1.11 -6.99 18.84
C LYS A 100 2.10 -8.16 18.97
N ALA A 101 3.14 -7.98 19.79
CA ALA A 101 4.01 -9.09 20.15
C ALA A 101 3.19 -10.19 20.88
N PRO A 102 3.49 -11.48 20.68
CA PRO A 102 4.56 -12.05 19.86
C PRO A 102 4.19 -12.25 18.37
N LEU A 103 2.90 -12.23 18.04
CA LEU A 103 2.38 -12.51 16.68
C LEU A 103 3.01 -11.62 15.60
N LYS A 104 3.33 -10.36 15.94
CA LYS A 104 4.03 -9.43 15.04
C LYS A 104 5.31 -10.01 14.43
N ALA A 105 6.08 -10.78 15.19
CA ALA A 105 7.33 -11.38 14.72
C ALA A 105 7.08 -12.50 13.70
N ILE A 106 6.02 -13.30 13.91
CA ILE A 106 5.61 -14.37 13.01
C ILE A 106 5.09 -13.78 11.70
N CYS A 107 4.13 -12.85 11.79
CA CYS A 107 3.57 -12.18 10.61
C CYS A 107 4.67 -11.45 9.81
N ARG A 108 5.66 -10.83 10.49
CA ARG A 108 6.80 -10.20 9.82
C ARG A 108 7.60 -11.20 8.98
N LYS A 109 7.94 -12.38 9.54
CA LYS A 109 8.67 -13.43 8.80
C LYS A 109 7.86 -13.90 7.58
N GLN A 110 6.56 -14.09 7.75
CA GLN A 110 5.68 -14.49 6.64
C GLN A 110 5.63 -13.42 5.55
N VAL A 111 5.46 -12.14 5.91
CA VAL A 111 5.48 -11.03 4.94
C VAL A 111 6.84 -10.93 4.24
N GLU A 112 7.95 -11.11 4.96
CA GLU A 112 9.29 -11.12 4.38
C GLU A 112 9.52 -12.30 3.42
N PHE A 113 8.89 -13.45 3.71
CA PHE A 113 8.95 -14.62 2.85
C PHE A 113 8.16 -14.41 1.56
N ILE A 114 6.95 -13.83 1.62
CA ILE A 114 6.08 -13.69 0.44
C ILE A 114 6.37 -12.47 -0.44
N THR A 115 7.11 -11.49 0.07
CA THR A 115 7.45 -10.27 -0.67
C THR A 115 8.89 -10.28 -1.16
N GLU A 116 9.18 -9.44 -2.14
CA GLU A 116 10.54 -9.13 -2.59
C GLU A 116 11.06 -7.82 -1.99
N ARG A 117 12.38 -7.63 -2.05
CA ARG A 117 13.00 -6.33 -1.76
C ARG A 117 12.89 -5.42 -2.96
N LEU A 118 12.63 -4.13 -2.70
CA LEU A 118 12.51 -3.13 -3.75
C LEU A 118 13.89 -2.53 -4.07
N SER A 119 14.20 -2.46 -5.37
CA SER A 119 15.37 -1.73 -5.88
C SER A 119 14.94 -0.33 -6.29
N PHE A 120 15.47 0.69 -5.58
CA PHE A 120 15.20 2.09 -5.91
C PHE A 120 15.60 2.40 -7.35
N SER A 121 16.77 1.92 -7.79
CA SER A 121 17.26 2.15 -9.16
C SER A 121 16.36 1.50 -10.22
N ARG A 122 15.83 0.29 -9.96
CA ARG A 122 14.88 -0.37 -10.89
C ARG A 122 13.57 0.41 -10.99
N LEU A 123 13.07 0.92 -9.85
CA LEU A 123 11.89 1.77 -9.82
C LEU A 123 12.14 3.09 -10.55
N GLU A 124 13.28 3.75 -10.30
CA GLU A 124 13.65 5.01 -10.95
C GLU A 124 13.70 4.86 -12.47
N LEU A 125 14.39 3.83 -12.95
CA LEU A 125 14.53 3.57 -14.39
C LEU A 125 13.15 3.33 -15.03
N GLY A 126 12.33 2.45 -14.45
CA GLY A 126 11.01 2.14 -15.00
C GLY A 126 10.03 3.32 -14.96
N LEU A 127 10.04 4.12 -13.88
CA LEU A 127 9.22 5.32 -13.78
C LEU A 127 9.66 6.39 -14.77
N LYS A 128 10.97 6.63 -14.93
CA LYS A 128 11.47 7.59 -15.93
C LYS A 128 11.14 7.19 -17.35
N GLN A 129 11.22 5.89 -17.68
CA GLN A 129 10.83 5.38 -18.98
C GLN A 129 9.34 5.61 -19.26
N TYR A 130 8.48 5.41 -18.26
CA TYR A 130 7.02 5.59 -18.42
C TYR A 130 6.63 7.06 -18.54
N PHE A 131 7.18 7.94 -17.70
CA PHE A 131 6.82 9.36 -17.63
C PHE A 131 7.74 10.27 -18.48
N ALA A 132 8.45 9.70 -19.46
CA ALA A 132 9.37 10.42 -20.35
C ALA A 132 10.35 11.35 -19.61
N GLY A 133 10.88 10.88 -18.47
CA GLY A 133 11.84 11.63 -17.64
C GLY A 133 11.23 12.64 -16.67
N ARG A 134 9.90 12.89 -16.67
CA ARG A 134 9.21 13.82 -15.77
C ARG A 134 9.00 13.24 -14.35
N VAL A 135 10.07 12.75 -13.74
CA VAL A 135 10.05 12.18 -12.39
C VAL A 135 11.03 12.96 -11.52
N GLY A 136 10.49 13.73 -10.57
CA GLY A 136 11.28 14.39 -9.54
C GLY A 136 11.79 13.36 -8.52
N LYS A 137 13.00 13.57 -7.99
CA LYS A 137 13.61 12.69 -6.99
C LYS A 137 13.98 13.46 -5.74
N ASN A 138 13.80 12.83 -4.59
CA ASN A 138 14.44 13.22 -3.35
C ASN A 138 15.14 11.98 -2.77
N LEU A 139 16.44 11.87 -3.07
CA LEU A 139 17.27 10.72 -2.73
C LEU A 139 17.45 10.56 -1.22
N GLU A 140 17.58 11.68 -0.49
CA GLU A 140 17.70 11.67 0.97
C GLU A 140 16.50 10.99 1.66
N ARG A 141 15.34 10.98 1.00
CA ARG A 141 14.09 10.49 1.57
C ARG A 141 13.52 9.27 0.85
N ASN A 142 14.30 8.64 -0.04
CA ASN A 142 13.88 7.49 -0.85
C ASN A 142 12.49 7.68 -1.47
N MET A 143 12.26 8.83 -2.11
CA MET A 143 10.95 9.16 -2.68
C MET A 143 11.04 9.70 -4.11
N PHE A 144 9.99 9.41 -4.86
CA PHE A 144 9.70 10.03 -6.15
C PHE A 144 8.54 11.00 -6.02
N VAL A 145 8.65 12.11 -6.73
CA VAL A 145 7.61 13.11 -6.92
C VAL A 145 7.18 13.03 -8.38
N LEU A 146 5.92 12.69 -8.62
CA LEU A 146 5.35 12.57 -9.96
C LEU A 146 4.28 13.64 -10.13
N GLN A 147 4.30 14.36 -11.25
CA GLN A 147 3.34 15.43 -11.54
C GLN A 147 2.80 15.26 -12.96
N ASN A 148 1.50 15.45 -13.11
CA ASN A 148 0.83 15.58 -14.41
C ASN A 148 -0.33 16.57 -14.29
N ASP A 149 -1.11 16.72 -15.37
CA ASP A 149 -2.26 17.63 -15.40
C ASP A 149 -3.35 17.26 -14.38
N SER A 150 -3.34 16.03 -13.86
CA SER A 150 -4.27 15.53 -12.83
C SER A 150 -3.79 15.75 -11.39
N GLY A 151 -2.64 16.41 -11.19
CA GLY A 151 -2.10 16.77 -9.88
C GLY A 151 -0.72 16.20 -9.59
N GLU A 152 -0.38 16.08 -8.31
CA GLU A 152 0.89 15.53 -7.85
C GLU A 152 0.71 14.23 -7.06
N ALA A 153 1.72 13.38 -7.12
CA ALA A 153 1.83 12.18 -6.31
C ALA A 153 3.21 12.03 -5.71
N LEU A 154 3.22 11.43 -4.51
CA LEU A 154 4.41 10.99 -3.81
C LEU A 154 4.44 9.47 -3.81
N LEU A 155 5.57 8.91 -4.20
CA LEU A 155 5.85 7.50 -4.07
C LEU A 155 7.05 7.32 -3.14
N VAL A 156 6.79 6.89 -1.91
CA VAL A 156 7.84 6.64 -0.91
C VAL A 156 8.25 5.18 -0.98
N VAL A 157 9.54 4.93 -1.19
CA VAL A 157 10.11 3.60 -1.30
C VAL A 157 10.58 3.13 0.07
N GLN A 158 10.06 1.99 0.51
CA GLN A 158 10.54 1.27 1.69
C GLN A 158 11.14 -0.06 1.25
N LYS A 159 11.84 -0.75 2.16
CA LYS A 159 12.60 -1.97 1.84
C LYS A 159 11.80 -3.05 1.09
N ARG A 160 10.51 -3.23 1.41
CA ARG A 160 9.63 -4.29 0.88
C ARG A 160 8.22 -3.80 0.47
N ARG A 161 8.00 -2.49 0.46
CA ARG A 161 6.72 -1.90 0.05
C ARG A 161 6.89 -0.44 -0.38
N LEU A 162 5.93 0.05 -1.13
CA LEU A 162 5.79 1.45 -1.50
C LEU A 162 4.61 2.05 -0.76
N LEU A 163 4.70 3.33 -0.42
CA LEU A 163 3.55 4.15 -0.07
C LEU A 163 3.30 5.12 -1.22
N LEU A 164 2.17 4.95 -1.90
CA LEU A 164 1.67 5.89 -2.88
C LEU A 164 0.67 6.84 -2.21
N VAL A 165 0.87 8.14 -2.40
CA VAL A 165 -0.06 9.20 -2.01
C VAL A 165 -0.26 10.08 -3.23
N ALA A 166 -1.44 10.04 -3.83
CA ALA A 166 -1.75 10.80 -5.04
C ALA A 166 -2.93 11.76 -4.79
N ASP A 167 -2.89 12.92 -5.43
CA ASP A 167 -3.97 13.90 -5.34
C ASP A 167 -5.27 13.44 -6.04
N SER A 168 -5.17 12.48 -6.97
CA SER A 168 -6.33 11.96 -7.71
C SER A 168 -6.20 10.47 -8.08
N ALA A 169 -7.34 9.79 -8.22
CA ALA A 169 -7.40 8.38 -8.64
C ALA A 169 -6.83 8.11 -10.06
N PRO A 170 -7.07 8.97 -11.07
CA PRO A 170 -6.47 8.79 -12.40
C PRO A 170 -4.93 8.81 -12.36
N LEU A 171 -4.33 9.71 -11.58
CA LEU A 171 -2.88 9.76 -11.38
C LEU A 171 -2.37 8.51 -10.65
N ALA A 172 -3.07 8.06 -9.60
CA ALA A 172 -2.72 6.82 -8.91
C ALA A 172 -2.75 5.59 -9.85
N ALA A 173 -3.77 5.51 -10.71
CA ALA A 173 -3.89 4.44 -11.70
C ALA A 173 -2.76 4.50 -12.75
N ASP A 174 -2.33 5.68 -13.17
CA ASP A 174 -1.23 5.85 -14.12
C ASP A 174 0.11 5.40 -13.54
N ILE A 175 0.38 5.76 -12.28
CA ILE A 175 1.54 5.25 -11.53
C ILE A 175 1.45 3.73 -11.37
N GLY A 176 0.24 3.21 -11.08
CA GLY A 176 -0.01 1.77 -11.03
C GLY A 176 0.35 1.05 -12.34
N ARG A 177 0.01 1.64 -13.50
CA ARG A 177 0.39 1.11 -14.81
C ARG A 177 1.90 1.15 -15.04
N ALA A 178 2.57 2.23 -14.63
CA ALA A 178 4.02 2.34 -14.71
C ALA A 178 4.71 1.22 -13.90
N LEU A 179 4.26 0.99 -12.66
CA LEU A 179 4.76 -0.09 -11.80
C LEU A 179 4.46 -1.48 -12.39
N ALA A 180 3.28 -1.68 -13.00
CA ALA A 180 2.92 -2.95 -13.63
C ALA A 180 3.81 -3.32 -14.83
N ARG A 181 4.40 -2.32 -15.52
CA ARG A 181 5.42 -2.57 -16.56
C ARG A 181 6.75 -3.03 -15.98
N ILE A 182 7.06 -2.66 -14.73
CA ILE A 182 8.28 -3.08 -14.04
C ILE A 182 8.13 -4.52 -13.53
N SER A 183 6.98 -4.84 -12.95
CA SER A 183 6.59 -6.21 -12.58
C SER A 183 5.07 -6.37 -12.54
N PRO A 184 4.50 -7.47 -13.05
CA PRO A 184 3.07 -7.76 -12.92
C PRO A 184 2.66 -8.26 -11.53
N THR A 185 3.62 -8.56 -10.64
CA THR A 185 3.38 -9.13 -9.31
C THR A 185 3.22 -8.07 -8.21
N PHE A 186 3.07 -6.81 -8.59
CA PHE A 186 2.70 -5.77 -7.65
C PHE A 186 1.24 -5.91 -7.22
N LEU A 187 1.02 -5.93 -5.90
CA LEU A 187 -0.30 -5.89 -5.27
C LEU A 187 -0.48 -4.53 -4.58
N ALA A 188 -1.48 -3.76 -5.01
CA ALA A 188 -1.88 -2.53 -4.36
C ALA A 188 -2.99 -2.81 -3.35
N VAL A 189 -2.86 -2.24 -2.17
CA VAL A 189 -3.81 -2.37 -1.06
C VAL A 189 -4.08 -0.98 -0.53
N ASP A 190 -5.35 -0.60 -0.43
CA ASP A 190 -5.75 0.67 0.13
C ASP A 190 -5.12 0.86 1.53
N ALA A 191 -4.73 2.09 1.87
CA ALA A 191 -4.02 2.35 3.12
C ALA A 191 -4.84 1.98 4.37
N ASP A 192 -6.17 1.98 4.26
CA ASP A 192 -7.12 1.57 5.28
C ASP A 192 -7.64 0.13 5.06
N PHE A 193 -7.07 -0.60 4.09
CA PHE A 193 -7.41 -1.96 3.70
C PHE A 193 -8.87 -2.14 3.26
N VAL A 194 -9.49 -1.11 2.70
CA VAL A 194 -10.88 -1.18 2.22
C VAL A 194 -10.96 -1.92 0.89
N ASP A 195 -9.94 -1.77 0.04
CA ASP A 195 -9.87 -2.35 -1.30
C ASP A 195 -8.46 -2.82 -1.63
N TYR A 196 -8.33 -3.71 -2.61
CA TYR A 196 -7.05 -4.20 -3.11
C TYR A 196 -7.18 -4.71 -4.54
N TYR A 197 -6.08 -4.60 -5.30
CA TYR A 197 -6.01 -5.12 -6.66
C TYR A 197 -4.57 -5.35 -7.09
N TRP A 198 -4.40 -6.32 -7.99
CA TRP A 198 -3.13 -6.54 -8.67
C TRP A 198 -2.92 -5.47 -9.73
N LEU A 199 -1.74 -4.85 -9.72
CA LEU A 199 -1.41 -3.88 -10.76
C LEU A 199 -1.32 -4.61 -12.09
N SER A 200 -1.96 -4.02 -13.11
CA SER A 200 -2.03 -4.61 -14.43
C SER A 200 -1.56 -3.59 -15.45
N ALA A 201 -0.64 -4.00 -16.31
CA ALA A 201 -0.23 -3.19 -17.45
C ALA A 201 -1.41 -3.14 -18.43
N PRO A 202 -1.60 -2.03 -19.17
CA PRO A 202 -2.61 -1.98 -20.22
C PRO A 202 -2.34 -3.10 -21.23
N ARG A 203 -3.38 -3.89 -21.57
CA ARG A 203 -3.31 -4.85 -22.67
C ARG A 203 -3.01 -4.05 -23.93
N GLN A 204 -1.81 -4.19 -24.49
CA GLN A 204 -1.61 -3.78 -25.89
C GLN A 204 -2.59 -4.61 -26.70
N GLY A 205 -3.58 -3.95 -27.32
CA GLY A 205 -4.49 -4.61 -28.23
C GLY A 205 -3.64 -5.34 -29.27
N ARG A 206 -3.78 -6.66 -29.35
CA ARG A 206 -3.26 -7.40 -30.49
C ARG A 206 -3.93 -6.78 -31.71
N LYS A 207 -3.18 -5.98 -32.47
CA LYS A 207 -3.54 -5.71 -33.86
C LYS A 207 -3.35 -7.05 -34.55
N PHE A 208 -4.43 -7.82 -34.66
CA PHE A 208 -4.46 -8.94 -35.58
C PHE A 208 -4.32 -8.30 -36.96
N ALA A 209 -3.15 -8.51 -37.57
CA ALA A 209 -2.88 -8.20 -38.97
C ALA A 209 -3.54 -9.27 -39.85
#